data_AF-A0A9D8A1E1-F1
#
_entry.id   AF-A0A9D8A1E1-F1
#
_cell.length_a   1.000
_cell.length_b   1.000
_cell.length_c   1.000
_cell.angle_alpha   90.00
_cell.angle_beta   90.00
_cell.angle_gamma   90.00
#
_symmetry.space_group_name_H-M   'P 1'
#
loop_
_entity.id
_entity.type
_entity.pdbx_description
1 polymer ?
#
loop_
_entity_poly.entity_id
_entity_poly.type
_entity_poly.pdbx_seq_one_letter_code
_entity_poly.pdbx_strand_id
1 'polypeptide(L)'
;MNFEKIFEELHNFQAADSLCKKVYCTTCAGLAYAVKNNMTAKLRGDIKFTLSEMTVSEFNSLGEWGQLFQDIAPIDVCAIFEREEENINTTDIRELDQYLLDSRKLMRHKTSYKKLLEQGIKTAIETSDDSLIETVSIILGKDIMNNKMLLSLALKKSYKQLGSE
;
A
#
# COMPACT_ATOMS: atom_id res chain seq x y z
N MET A 1 -17.42 -9.56 -3.08
CA MET A 1 -15.96 -9.64 -2.80
C MET A 1 -15.72 -10.87 -1.93
N ASN A 2 -14.66 -11.66 -2.17
CA ASN A 2 -14.46 -12.96 -1.51
C ASN A 2 -13.84 -12.87 -0.10
N PHE A 3 -13.63 -11.66 0.42
CA PHE A 3 -12.90 -11.41 1.67
C PHE A 3 -13.82 -11.24 2.89
N GLU A 4 -15.09 -10.91 2.67
CA GLU A 4 -16.09 -10.64 3.72
C GLU A 4 -16.19 -11.80 4.71
N LYS A 5 -16.19 -13.03 4.19
CA LYS A 5 -16.24 -14.25 4.99
C LYS A 5 -15.04 -14.41 5.93
N ILE A 6 -13.84 -14.03 5.49
CA ILE A 6 -12.65 -14.06 6.35
C ILE A 6 -12.78 -13.01 7.44
N PHE A 7 -13.27 -11.81 7.10
CA PHE A 7 -13.50 -10.79 8.11
C PHE A 7 -14.54 -11.23 9.13
N GLU A 8 -15.66 -11.82 8.71
CA GLU A 8 -16.64 -12.40 9.64
C GLU A 8 -16.00 -13.41 10.59
N GLU A 9 -15.17 -14.32 10.06
CA GLU A 9 -14.46 -15.31 10.87
C GLU A 9 -13.45 -14.65 11.83
N LEU A 10 -12.72 -13.63 11.38
CA LEU A 10 -11.78 -12.88 12.22
C LEU A 10 -12.47 -12.06 13.31
N HIS A 11 -13.66 -11.52 13.05
CA HIS A 11 -14.45 -10.78 14.05
C HIS A 11 -15.06 -11.69 15.13
N ASN A 12 -15.12 -13.00 14.88
CA ASN A 12 -15.55 -13.98 15.89
C ASN A 12 -14.48 -14.24 16.96
N PHE A 13 -13.23 -13.83 16.74
CA PHE A 13 -12.22 -13.88 17.79
C PHE A 13 -12.60 -12.91 18.92
N GLN A 14 -12.27 -13.31 20.15
CA GLN A 14 -12.51 -12.48 21.33
C GLN A 14 -11.17 -11.98 21.86
N ALA A 15 -11.03 -10.66 21.97
CA ALA A 15 -9.93 -10.06 22.71
C ALA A 15 -10.04 -10.41 24.21
N ALA A 16 -8.97 -10.15 24.97
CA ALA A 16 -8.97 -10.42 26.41
C ALA A 16 -10.08 -9.65 27.16
N ASP A 17 -10.45 -8.46 26.66
CA ASP A 17 -11.71 -7.79 26.99
C ASP A 17 -12.74 -8.12 25.89
N SER A 18 -13.82 -8.82 26.25
CA SER A 18 -14.86 -9.28 25.32
C SER A 18 -15.64 -8.15 24.65
N LEU A 19 -15.62 -6.93 25.22
CA LEU A 19 -16.23 -5.74 24.64
C LEU A 19 -15.32 -5.03 23.63
N CYS A 20 -14.01 -5.34 23.61
CA CYS A 20 -13.07 -4.72 22.69
C CYS A 20 -13.20 -5.30 21.28
N LYS A 21 -13.56 -4.44 20.32
CA LYS A 21 -13.67 -4.78 18.89
C LYS A 21 -12.52 -4.24 18.02
N LYS A 22 -11.53 -3.56 18.63
CA LYS A 22 -10.37 -3.03 17.90
C LYS A 22 -9.42 -4.15 17.48
N VAL A 23 -8.83 -4.04 16.29
CA VAL A 23 -7.81 -4.99 15.82
C VAL A 23 -6.59 -4.90 16.72
N TYR A 24 -6.09 -3.68 16.94
CA TYR A 24 -5.04 -3.40 17.91
C TYR A 24 -5.59 -2.56 19.07
N CYS A 25 -5.30 -2.97 20.29
CA CYS A 25 -5.68 -2.23 21.50
C CYS A 25 -4.50 -2.18 22.47
N THR A 26 -4.16 -0.99 22.98
CA THR A 26 -3.04 -0.84 23.92
C THR A 26 -3.29 -1.47 25.29
N THR A 27 -4.56 -1.71 25.65
CA THR A 27 -4.94 -2.24 26.96
C THR A 27 -5.07 -3.76 26.97
N CYS A 28 -5.75 -4.32 25.95
CA CYS A 28 -6.04 -5.76 25.89
C CYS A 28 -5.38 -6.47 24.69
N ALA A 29 -4.44 -5.80 24.02
CA ALA A 29 -3.81 -6.19 22.75
C ALA A 29 -4.76 -6.29 21.54
N GLY A 30 -6.07 -6.36 21.75
CA GLY A 30 -7.10 -6.36 20.70
C GLY A 30 -7.28 -7.73 20.03
N LEU A 31 -8.01 -7.75 18.92
CA LEU A 31 -8.27 -8.97 18.16
C LEU A 31 -6.98 -9.58 17.57
N ALA A 32 -5.99 -8.75 17.23
CA ALA A 32 -4.71 -9.20 16.69
C ALA A 32 -4.03 -10.25 17.59
N TYR A 33 -4.07 -10.06 18.91
CA TYR A 33 -3.51 -11.03 19.85
C TYR A 33 -4.27 -12.36 19.82
N ALA A 34 -5.60 -12.30 19.84
CA ALA A 34 -6.44 -13.50 19.81
C ALA A 34 -6.24 -14.30 18.51
N VAL A 35 -6.19 -13.61 17.37
CA VAL A 35 -5.93 -14.21 16.06
C VAL A 35 -4.55 -14.85 16.03
N LYS A 36 -3.48 -14.12 16.41
CA LYS A 36 -2.11 -14.65 16.38
C LYS A 36 -1.92 -15.92 17.22
N ASN A 37 -2.60 -16.03 18.36
CA ASN A 37 -2.45 -17.17 19.27
C ASN A 37 -3.40 -18.34 18.97
N ASN A 38 -4.55 -18.11 18.35
CA ASN A 38 -5.59 -19.13 18.19
C ASN A 38 -5.96 -19.41 16.72
N MET A 39 -5.26 -18.82 15.76
CA MET A 39 -5.51 -19.05 14.34
C MET A 39 -5.27 -20.51 13.96
N THR A 40 -6.30 -21.13 13.40
CA THR A 40 -6.23 -22.50 12.90
C THR A 40 -5.44 -22.57 11.59
N ALA A 41 -4.90 -23.76 11.27
CA ALA A 41 -4.24 -23.98 9.98
C ALA A 41 -5.18 -23.75 8.78
N LYS A 42 -6.48 -24.06 8.94
CA LYS A 42 -7.51 -23.80 7.94
C LYS A 42 -7.66 -22.30 7.68
N LEU A 43 -7.88 -21.49 8.72
CA LEU A 43 -8.02 -20.04 8.59
C LEU A 43 -6.77 -19.41 7.98
N ARG A 44 -5.58 -19.89 8.33
CA ARG A 44 -4.33 -19.43 7.70
C ARG A 44 -4.31 -19.73 6.19
N GLY A 45 -4.78 -20.92 5.79
CA GLY A 45 -4.93 -21.28 4.37
C GLY A 45 -5.93 -20.37 3.65
N ASP A 46 -7.06 -20.09 4.28
CA ASP A 46 -8.10 -19.20 3.73
C ASP A 46 -7.55 -17.76 3.56
N ILE A 47 -6.81 -17.24 4.53
CA ILE A 47 -6.14 -15.92 4.45
C ILE A 47 -5.15 -15.90 3.28
N LYS A 48 -4.30 -16.92 3.16
CA LYS A 48 -3.33 -17.01 2.07
C LYS A 48 -4.00 -17.03 0.70
N PHE A 49 -5.06 -17.83 0.54
CA PHE A 49 -5.84 -17.88 -0.69
C PHE A 49 -6.50 -16.53 -1.00
N THR A 50 -6.98 -15.83 0.02
CA THR A 50 -7.55 -14.50 -0.17
C THR A 50 -6.50 -13.48 -0.60
N LEU A 51 -5.33 -13.47 0.04
CA LEU A 51 -4.23 -12.60 -0.35
C LEU A 51 -3.76 -12.88 -1.79
N SER A 52 -3.77 -14.15 -2.25
CA SER A 52 -3.38 -14.47 -3.63
C SER A 52 -4.32 -13.92 -4.71
N GLU A 53 -5.58 -13.62 -4.36
CA GLU A 53 -6.58 -13.07 -5.29
C GLU A 53 -6.77 -11.55 -5.12
N MET A 54 -6.27 -10.97 -4.02
CA MET A 54 -6.48 -9.58 -3.65
C MET A 54 -5.53 -8.65 -4.39
N THR A 55 -6.01 -7.48 -4.79
CA THR A 55 -5.20 -6.41 -5.38
C THR A 55 -4.46 -5.56 -4.32
N VAL A 56 -3.43 -4.82 -4.72
CA VAL A 56 -2.72 -3.86 -3.87
C VAL A 56 -3.70 -2.80 -3.33
N SER A 57 -4.60 -2.31 -4.18
CA SER A 57 -5.60 -1.31 -3.80
C SER A 57 -6.56 -1.86 -2.75
N GLU A 58 -7.09 -3.07 -2.97
CA GLU A 58 -7.95 -3.75 -1.99
C GLU A 58 -7.20 -4.00 -0.68
N PHE A 59 -5.94 -4.44 -0.73
CA PHE A 59 -5.12 -4.65 0.46
C PHE A 59 -4.92 -3.35 1.25
N ASN A 60 -4.62 -2.24 0.58
CA ASN A 60 -4.44 -0.94 1.21
C ASN A 60 -5.72 -0.41 1.87
N SER A 61 -6.89 -0.85 1.40
CA SER A 61 -8.18 -0.49 1.99
C SER A 61 -8.48 -1.19 3.33
N LEU A 62 -7.71 -2.23 3.69
CA LEU A 62 -7.97 -3.06 4.89
C LEU A 62 -7.63 -2.39 6.22
N GLY A 63 -6.93 -1.25 6.21
CA GLY A 63 -6.56 -0.53 7.43
C GLY A 63 -5.78 -1.39 8.42
N GLU A 64 -6.23 -1.46 9.68
CA GLU A 64 -5.57 -2.24 10.74
C GLU A 64 -5.51 -3.74 10.44
N TRP A 65 -6.45 -4.27 9.64
CA TRP A 65 -6.41 -5.67 9.23
C TRP A 65 -5.28 -5.97 8.24
N GLY A 66 -4.99 -5.03 7.34
CA GLY A 66 -3.84 -5.13 6.43
C GLY A 66 -2.54 -5.21 7.23
N GLN A 67 -2.42 -4.43 8.31
CA GLN A 67 -1.27 -4.51 9.22
C GLN A 67 -1.18 -5.89 9.91
N LEU A 68 -2.31 -6.45 10.36
CA LEU A 68 -2.32 -7.79 10.94
C LEU A 68 -1.88 -8.86 9.94
N PHE A 69 -2.34 -8.78 8.69
CA PHE A 69 -1.92 -9.70 7.64
C PHE A 69 -0.44 -9.56 7.31
N GLN A 70 0.10 -8.34 7.32
CA GLN A 70 1.53 -8.12 7.19
C GLN A 70 2.33 -8.78 8.32
N ASP A 71 1.80 -8.78 9.55
CA ASP A 71 2.46 -9.42 10.69
C ASP A 71 2.45 -10.95 10.62
N ILE A 72 1.36 -11.56 10.14
CA ILE A 72 1.16 -13.03 10.20
C ILE A 72 1.49 -13.76 8.90
N ALA A 73 1.44 -13.07 7.77
CA ALA A 73 1.67 -13.60 6.43
C ALA A 73 2.49 -12.62 5.57
N PRO A 74 3.68 -12.16 6.04
CA PRO A 74 4.45 -11.12 5.36
C PRO A 74 4.87 -11.50 3.94
N ILE A 75 5.14 -12.79 3.71
CA ILE A 75 5.54 -13.30 2.38
C ILE A 75 4.37 -13.21 1.41
N ASP A 76 3.18 -13.64 1.84
CA ASP A 76 1.97 -13.62 1.01
C ASP A 76 1.51 -12.18 0.74
N VAL A 77 1.66 -11.27 1.70
CA VAL A 77 1.45 -9.84 1.48
C VAL A 77 2.44 -9.29 0.45
N CYS A 78 3.74 -9.57 0.56
CA CYS A 78 4.72 -9.14 -0.45
C CYS A 78 4.37 -9.65 -1.85
N ALA A 79 3.85 -10.87 -1.96
CA ALA A 79 3.48 -11.48 -3.23
C ALA A 79 2.35 -10.72 -3.96
N ILE A 80 1.45 -10.04 -3.23
CA ILE A 80 0.43 -9.16 -3.84
C ILE A 80 1.10 -8.08 -4.67
N PHE A 81 2.07 -7.39 -4.06
CA PHE A 81 2.76 -6.26 -4.66
C PHE A 81 3.66 -6.71 -5.80
N GLU A 82 4.43 -7.79 -5.61
CA GLU A 82 5.31 -8.33 -6.65
C GLU A 82 4.51 -8.78 -7.88
N ARG A 83 3.37 -9.47 -7.69
CA ARG A 83 2.50 -9.89 -8.78
C ARG A 83 1.92 -8.70 -9.53
N GLU A 84 1.47 -7.66 -8.85
CA GLU A 84 0.98 -6.49 -9.55
C GLU A 84 2.10 -5.75 -10.27
N GLU A 85 3.28 -5.64 -9.66
CA GLU A 85 4.46 -5.04 -10.27
C GLU A 85 4.75 -5.63 -11.66
N GLU A 86 4.72 -6.96 -11.76
CA GLU A 86 4.99 -7.70 -12.99
C GLU A 86 3.98 -7.43 -14.10
N ASN A 87 2.76 -6.99 -13.75
CA ASN A 87 1.67 -6.80 -14.69
C ASN A 87 1.40 -5.32 -15.03
N ILE A 88 2.12 -4.37 -14.43
CA ILE A 88 1.88 -2.94 -14.67
C ILE A 88 2.19 -2.58 -16.11
N ASN A 89 1.22 -1.93 -16.77
CA ASN A 89 1.48 -1.21 -17.99
C ASN A 89 2.18 0.12 -17.70
N THR A 90 3.52 0.11 -17.74
CA THR A 90 4.32 1.33 -17.47
C THR A 90 4.18 2.45 -18.50
N THR A 91 3.46 2.22 -19.60
CA THR A 91 3.10 3.27 -20.57
C THR A 91 1.82 4.01 -20.19
N ASP A 92 0.98 3.40 -19.34
CA ASP A 92 -0.18 4.07 -18.75
C ASP A 92 0.29 4.87 -17.52
N ILE A 93 0.24 6.19 -17.65
CA ILE A 93 0.64 7.12 -16.59
C ILE A 93 -0.19 6.90 -15.33
N ARG A 94 -1.49 6.63 -15.46
CA ARG A 94 -2.40 6.50 -14.30
C ARG A 94 -2.16 5.22 -13.55
N GLU A 95 -1.91 4.13 -14.26
CA GLU A 95 -1.56 2.84 -13.66
C GLU A 95 -0.21 2.91 -12.93
N LEU A 96 0.80 3.51 -13.57
CA LEU A 96 2.11 3.74 -12.96
C LEU A 96 2.02 4.64 -11.72
N ASP A 97 1.28 5.75 -11.81
CA ASP A 97 1.05 6.70 -10.72
C ASP A 97 0.42 6.00 -9.51
N GLN A 98 -0.70 5.30 -9.73
CA GLN A 98 -1.44 4.62 -8.67
C GLN A 98 -0.58 3.55 -8.00
N TYR A 99 0.10 2.71 -8.77
CA TYR A 99 0.95 1.66 -8.19
C TYR A 99 2.12 2.24 -7.40
N LEU A 100 2.80 3.27 -7.93
CA LEU A 100 3.92 3.91 -7.22
C LEU A 100 3.47 4.45 -5.87
N LEU A 101 2.31 5.10 -5.83
CA LEU A 101 1.73 5.63 -4.60
C LEU A 101 1.38 4.48 -3.64
N ASP A 102 0.61 3.51 -4.09
CA ASP A 102 0.05 2.45 -3.25
C ASP A 102 1.12 1.52 -2.67
N SER A 103 2.18 1.26 -3.44
CA SER A 103 3.25 0.33 -3.07
C SER A 103 4.36 0.96 -2.23
N ARG A 104 4.37 2.29 -2.07
CA ARG A 104 5.49 3.05 -1.47
C ARG A 104 5.90 2.63 -0.07
N LYS A 105 4.96 2.16 0.76
CA LYS A 105 5.26 1.80 2.16
C LYS A 105 5.98 0.47 2.26
N LEU A 106 5.60 -0.48 1.41
CA LEU A 106 6.08 -1.86 1.47
C LEU A 106 7.23 -2.11 0.52
N MET A 107 7.17 -1.56 -0.70
CA MET A 107 8.09 -1.92 -1.78
C MET A 107 9.28 -0.97 -1.94
N ARG A 108 9.32 0.18 -1.25
CA ARG A 108 10.37 1.20 -1.44
C ARG A 108 11.81 0.69 -1.30
N HIS A 109 12.03 -0.36 -0.52
CA HIS A 109 13.35 -0.96 -0.34
C HIS A 109 13.76 -1.88 -1.50
N LYS A 110 12.79 -2.41 -2.26
CA LYS A 110 12.99 -3.36 -3.37
C LYS A 110 13.60 -2.66 -4.58
N THR A 111 14.54 -3.35 -5.23
CA THR A 111 15.22 -2.82 -6.42
C THR A 111 14.28 -2.67 -7.60
N SER A 112 13.29 -3.56 -7.74
CA SER A 112 12.28 -3.53 -8.79
C SER A 112 11.45 -2.22 -8.72
N TYR A 113 10.89 -1.94 -7.55
CA TYR A 113 10.17 -0.70 -7.28
C TYR A 113 11.02 0.56 -7.52
N LYS A 114 12.31 0.55 -7.15
CA LYS A 114 13.21 1.68 -7.41
C LYS A 114 13.36 1.97 -8.92
N LYS A 115 13.45 0.92 -9.75
CA LYS A 115 13.50 1.08 -11.22
C LYS A 115 12.19 1.66 -11.76
N LEU A 116 11.04 1.21 -11.25
CA LEU A 116 9.75 1.80 -11.59
C LEU A 116 9.65 3.25 -11.16
N LEU A 117 10.16 3.61 -9.97
CA LEU A 117 10.18 4.99 -9.50
C LEU A 117 11.07 5.87 -10.40
N GLU A 118 12.24 5.38 -10.82
CA GLU A 118 13.09 6.08 -11.79
C GLU A 118 12.37 6.30 -13.13
N GLN A 119 11.64 5.29 -13.62
CA GLN A 119 10.79 5.43 -14.79
C GLN A 119 9.67 6.45 -14.57
N GLY A 120 8.98 6.41 -13.42
CA GLY A 120 7.96 7.38 -13.05
C GLY A 120 8.48 8.82 -13.01
N ILE A 121 9.69 9.04 -12.48
CA ILE A 121 10.35 10.34 -12.48
C ILE A 121 10.60 10.81 -13.92
N LYS A 122 11.13 9.93 -14.77
CA LYS A 122 11.38 10.25 -16.19
C LYS A 122 10.08 10.62 -16.90
N THR A 123 9.04 9.78 -16.76
CA THR A 123 7.73 10.00 -17.35
C THR A 123 7.13 11.32 -16.86
N ALA A 124 7.18 11.60 -15.55
CA ALA A 124 6.68 12.85 -14.97
C ALA A 124 7.34 14.10 -15.58
N ILE A 125 8.65 14.04 -15.83
CA ILE A 125 9.39 15.15 -16.45
C ILE A 125 9.02 15.30 -17.93
N GLU A 126 8.96 14.20 -18.67
CA GLU A 126 8.70 14.18 -20.11
C GLU A 126 7.27 14.63 -20.44
N THR A 127 6.29 14.16 -19.68
CA THR A 127 4.87 14.42 -19.93
C THR A 127 4.36 15.65 -19.19
N SER A 128 5.08 16.10 -18.15
CA SER A 128 4.60 17.12 -17.22
C SER A 128 3.23 16.79 -16.60
N ASP A 129 2.93 15.49 -16.39
CA ASP A 129 1.67 15.07 -15.76
C ASP A 129 1.64 15.47 -14.28
N ASP A 130 0.63 16.28 -13.92
CA ASP A 130 0.51 16.87 -12.60
C ASP A 130 0.37 15.84 -11.47
N SER A 131 -0.37 14.75 -11.71
CA SER A 131 -0.65 13.73 -10.71
C SER A 131 0.62 12.94 -10.42
N LEU A 132 1.29 12.47 -11.48
CA LEU A 132 2.51 11.71 -11.36
C LEU A 132 3.64 12.55 -10.73
N ILE A 133 3.77 13.83 -11.10
CA ILE A 133 4.73 14.77 -10.46
C ILE A 133 4.52 14.80 -8.94
N GLU A 134 3.27 14.92 -8.49
CA GLU A 134 2.94 14.96 -7.07
C GLU A 134 3.29 13.65 -6.37
N THR A 135 2.90 12.52 -6.94
CA THR A 135 3.20 11.19 -6.40
C THR A 135 4.70 10.96 -6.26
N VAL A 136 5.49 11.19 -7.31
CA VAL A 136 6.94 10.99 -7.22
C VAL A 136 7.59 11.97 -6.25
N SER A 137 7.05 13.19 -6.12
CA SER A 137 7.51 14.18 -5.15
C SER A 137 7.26 13.72 -3.70
N ILE A 138 6.07 13.18 -3.42
CA ILE A 138 5.71 12.61 -2.12
C ILE A 138 6.62 11.43 -1.77
N ILE A 139 6.89 10.54 -2.74
CA ILE A 139 7.72 9.35 -2.52
C ILE A 139 9.19 9.73 -2.24
N LEU A 140 9.74 10.65 -3.03
CA LEU A 140 11.11 11.13 -2.85
C LEU A 140 11.27 11.94 -1.56
N GLY A 141 10.25 12.73 -1.18
CA GLY A 141 10.33 13.61 -0.02
C GLY A 141 11.51 14.57 -0.15
N LYS A 142 12.47 14.52 0.78
CA LYS A 142 13.66 15.39 0.75
C LYS A 142 14.60 15.10 -0.42
N ASP A 143 14.59 13.87 -0.93
CA ASP A 143 15.50 13.46 -2.01
C ASP A 143 15.14 14.11 -3.36
N ILE A 144 13.97 14.75 -3.46
CA ILE A 144 13.58 15.54 -4.63
C ILE A 144 14.58 16.66 -4.95
N MET A 145 15.29 17.17 -3.93
CA MET A 145 16.31 18.22 -4.10
C MET A 145 17.45 17.78 -5.01
N ASN A 146 17.67 16.47 -5.17
CA ASN A 146 18.66 15.90 -6.07
C ASN A 146 18.20 15.90 -7.53
N ASN A 147 16.91 16.15 -7.80
CA ASN A 147 16.35 16.24 -9.15
C ASN A 147 15.79 17.65 -9.42
N LYS A 148 16.66 18.55 -9.89
CA LYS A 148 16.33 19.96 -10.13
C LYS A 148 15.16 20.16 -11.10
N MET A 149 15.04 19.31 -12.13
CA MET A 149 13.96 19.42 -13.12
C MET A 149 12.62 19.08 -12.49
N LEU A 150 12.53 17.94 -11.79
CA LEU A 150 11.32 17.52 -11.10
C LEU A 150 10.91 18.54 -10.02
N LEU A 151 11.87 19.04 -9.23
CA LEU A 151 11.62 20.07 -8.23
C LEU A 151 11.04 21.35 -8.85
N SER A 152 11.58 21.79 -9.99
CA SER A 152 11.08 22.96 -10.72
C SER A 152 9.63 22.77 -11.18
N LEU A 153 9.30 21.59 -11.68
CA LEU A 153 7.93 21.25 -12.09
C LEU A 153 6.97 21.26 -10.89
N ALA A 154 7.36 20.61 -9.78
CA ALA A 154 6.55 20.57 -8.55
C ALA A 154 6.30 21.99 -7.98
N LEU A 155 7.32 22.85 -7.94
CA LEU A 155 7.18 24.23 -7.48
C LEU A 155 6.25 25.05 -8.40
N LYS A 156 6.42 24.94 -9.73
CA LYS A 156 5.54 25.63 -10.68
C LYS A 156 4.07 25.25 -10.50
N LYS A 157 3.78 23.97 -10.22
CA LYS A 157 2.42 23.50 -9.92
C LYS A 157 1.87 24.15 -8.65
N SER A 158 2.66 24.16 -7.57
CA SER A 158 2.26 24.78 -6.30
C SER A 158 1.95 26.28 -6.44
N TYR A 159 2.76 27.02 -7.20
CA TYR A 159 2.50 28.44 -7.46
C TYR A 159 1.25 28.69 -8.31
N LYS A 160 0.94 27.83 -9.29
CA LYS A 160 -0.31 27.95 -10.06
C LYS A 160 -1.54 27.80 -9.17
N GLN A 161 -1.51 26.88 -8.21
CA GLN A 161 -2.63 26.67 -7.27
C GLN A 161 -2.82 27.88 -6.33
N LEU A 162 -1.74 28.58 -5.97
CA LEU A 162 -1.80 29.77 -5.11
C LEU A 162 -2.19 31.06 -5.84
N GLY A 163 -2.03 31.13 -7.15
CA GLY A 163 -2.36 32.30 -7.98
C GLY A 163 -3.72 32.23 -8.68
N SER A 164 -4.55 31.24 -8.34
CA SER A 164 -5.89 31.01 -8.92
C SER A 164 -7.04 31.52 -8.03
N GLU A 165 -6.74 32.43 -7.09
CA GLU A 165 -7.72 33.15 -6.26
C GLU A 165 -7.95 34.58 -6.74
#